data_AF-K0YXV9-F1
#
_entry.id   AF-K0YXV9-F1
#
_cell.length_a   1.000
_cell.length_b   1.000
_cell.length_c   1.000
_cell.angle_alpha   90.00
_cell.angle_beta   90.00
_cell.angle_gamma   90.00
#
_symmetry.space_group_name_H-M   'P 1'
#
loop_
_entity.id
_entity.type
_entity.pdbx_description
1 polymer ?
#
loop_
_entity_poly.entity_id
_entity_poly.type
_entity_poly.pdbx_seq_one_letter_code
_entity_poly.pdbx_strand_id
1 'polypeptide(L)'
;MEKEYKFRALTSNKDVEIKPITLAALKFAIDNNSEVTNVAITGNYGAGKSSVVESFEEKRKKTKFIHISLGQYDEIKSSEKNGLDKREINTIEGKIINQLLHQIDPNKIRKSIFKTLDAESQINPLNITLYLSLTILLSLYLFNISSWSEL
;
A
#
# COMPACT_ATOMS: atom_id res chain seq x y z
N MET A 1 -29.68 -7.82 34.41
CA MET A 1 -28.44 -8.27 33.74
C MET A 1 -28.40 -7.57 32.39
N GLU A 2 -27.59 -6.53 32.24
CA GLU A 2 -27.46 -5.81 30.97
C GLU A 2 -26.90 -6.75 29.90
N LYS A 3 -27.51 -6.76 28.71
CA LYS A 3 -26.99 -7.51 27.58
C LYS A 3 -25.78 -6.77 27.03
N GLU A 4 -24.61 -7.38 27.18
CA GLU A 4 -23.38 -6.89 26.57
C GLU A 4 -23.40 -7.22 25.06
N TYR A 5 -23.45 -6.18 24.21
CA TYR A 5 -23.43 -6.33 22.77
C TYR A 5 -21.98 -6.35 22.27
N LYS A 6 -21.60 -7.40 21.53
CA LYS A 6 -20.28 -7.52 20.87
C LYS A 6 -20.41 -7.24 19.38
N PHE A 7 -19.81 -6.15 18.93
CA PHE A 7 -19.73 -5.80 17.52
C PHE A 7 -18.50 -6.45 16.88
N ARG A 8 -18.63 -6.91 15.63
CA ARG A 8 -17.51 -7.42 14.83
C ARG A 8 -17.50 -6.71 13.50
N ALA A 9 -16.31 -6.34 13.03
CA ALA A 9 -16.15 -5.82 11.68
C ALA A 9 -16.48 -6.92 10.66
N LEU A 10 -17.13 -6.54 9.55
CA LEU A 10 -17.37 -7.41 8.40
C LEU A 10 -16.15 -7.50 7.47
N THR A 11 -15.07 -6.80 7.82
CA THR A 11 -13.79 -6.93 7.14
C THR A 11 -13.20 -8.30 7.39
N SER A 12 -12.24 -8.67 6.54
CA SER A 12 -11.44 -9.87 6.74
C SER A 12 -10.86 -9.93 8.17
N ASN A 13 -10.95 -11.11 8.78
CA ASN A 13 -10.37 -11.38 10.09
C ASN A 13 -9.00 -12.04 9.88
N LYS A 14 -7.96 -11.48 10.47
CA LYS A 14 -6.56 -11.93 10.32
C LYS A 14 -6.13 -12.96 11.36
N ASP A 15 -6.97 -13.20 12.36
CA ASP A 15 -6.73 -14.21 13.39
C ASP A 15 -7.73 -15.36 13.27
N VAL A 16 -7.80 -15.96 12.08
CA VAL A 16 -8.61 -17.16 11.83
C VAL A 16 -7.74 -18.41 11.93
N GLU A 17 -8.28 -19.42 12.62
CA GLU A 17 -7.68 -20.75 12.65
C GLU A 17 -7.80 -21.42 11.27
N ILE A 18 -6.67 -21.54 10.58
CA ILE A 18 -6.58 -22.18 9.26
C ILE A 18 -6.47 -23.69 9.45
N LYS A 19 -7.35 -24.45 8.79
CA LYS A 19 -7.31 -25.91 8.81
C LYS A 19 -5.90 -26.43 8.42
N PRO A 20 -5.38 -27.48 9.08
CA PRO A 20 -4.03 -27.97 8.83
C PRO A 20 -3.74 -28.31 7.35
N ILE A 21 -4.71 -28.92 6.65
CA ILE A 21 -4.58 -29.27 5.23
C ILE A 21 -4.47 -28.02 4.33
N THR A 22 -5.27 -26.99 4.60
CA THR A 22 -5.25 -25.72 3.86
C THR A 22 -3.95 -24.98 4.12
N LEU A 23 -3.48 -24.98 5.36
CA LEU A 23 -2.19 -24.40 5.72
C LEU A 23 -1.03 -25.09 5.00
N ALA A 24 -1.04 -26.44 4.94
CA ALA A 24 -0.03 -27.21 4.21
C ALA A 24 -0.05 -26.88 2.70
N ALA A 25 -1.24 -26.83 2.09
CA ALA A 25 -1.41 -26.47 0.69
C ALA A 25 -0.89 -25.05 0.37
N LEU A 26 -1.23 -24.07 1.21
CA LEU A 26 -0.73 -22.69 1.05
C LEU A 26 0.80 -22.63 1.20
N LYS A 27 1.37 -23.33 2.19
CA LYS A 27 2.83 -23.41 2.36
C LYS A 27 3.53 -24.01 1.14
N PHE A 28 2.96 -25.08 0.59
CA PHE A 28 3.48 -25.71 -0.62
C PHE A 28 3.38 -24.78 -1.84
N ALA A 29 2.27 -24.05 -1.99
CA ALA A 29 2.07 -23.16 -3.12
C ALA A 29 3.03 -21.96 -3.14
N ILE A 30 3.48 -21.49 -1.97
CA ILE A 30 4.41 -20.35 -1.86
C ILE A 30 5.88 -20.77 -1.66
N ASP A 31 6.18 -22.07 -1.71
CA ASP A 31 7.55 -22.56 -1.56
C ASP A 31 8.36 -22.24 -2.83
N ASN A 32 9.62 -21.82 -2.68
CA ASN A 32 10.49 -21.50 -3.80
C ASN A 32 10.79 -22.72 -4.71
N ASN A 33 10.65 -23.93 -4.16
CA ASN A 33 10.83 -25.17 -4.92
C ASN A 33 9.54 -25.64 -5.61
N SER A 34 8.44 -24.91 -5.46
CA SER A 34 7.16 -25.24 -6.05
C SER A 34 7.05 -24.70 -7.48
N GLU A 35 6.48 -25.49 -8.38
CA GLU A 35 6.13 -25.05 -9.74
C GLU A 35 4.79 -24.30 -9.79
N VAL A 36 4.11 -24.17 -8.63
CA VAL A 36 2.80 -23.51 -8.55
C VAL A 36 2.96 -22.01 -8.76
N THR A 37 2.35 -21.51 -9.83
CA THR A 37 2.33 -20.08 -10.18
C THR A 37 0.99 -19.42 -9.91
N ASN A 38 -0.09 -20.20 -9.86
CA ASN A 38 -1.46 -19.71 -9.75
C ASN A 38 -2.26 -20.55 -8.76
N VAL A 39 -2.96 -19.89 -7.84
CA VAL A 39 -3.85 -20.53 -6.86
C VAL A 39 -5.21 -19.86 -6.93
N ALA A 40 -6.25 -20.67 -7.11
CA ALA A 40 -7.64 -20.22 -7.03
C ALA A 40 -8.24 -20.64 -5.67
N ILE A 41 -8.78 -19.67 -4.93
CA ILE A 41 -9.54 -19.92 -3.71
C ILE A 41 -11.00 -19.62 -4.00
N THR A 42 -11.84 -20.65 -3.98
CA THR A 42 -13.27 -20.55 -4.31
C THR A 42 -14.14 -20.67 -3.07
N GLY A 43 -15.38 -20.18 -3.17
CA GLY A 43 -16.35 -20.22 -2.10
C GLY A 43 -17.31 -19.03 -2.15
N ASN A 44 -18.44 -19.16 -1.47
CA ASN A 44 -19.49 -18.13 -1.47
C ASN A 44 -19.00 -16.79 -0.90
N TYR A 45 -19.74 -15.73 -1.17
CA TYR A 45 -19.53 -14.44 -0.48
C TYR A 45 -19.61 -14.66 1.04
N GLY A 46 -18.70 -14.04 1.79
CA GLY A 46 -18.63 -14.22 3.24
C GLY A 46 -18.08 -15.58 3.72
N ALA A 47 -17.63 -16.47 2.84
CA ALA A 47 -17.04 -17.77 3.23
C ALA A 47 -15.66 -17.67 3.92
N GLY A 48 -15.16 -16.45 4.18
CA GLY A 48 -13.87 -16.23 4.85
C GLY A 48 -12.64 -16.38 3.96
N LYS A 49 -12.79 -16.29 2.63
CA LYS A 49 -11.66 -16.41 1.67
C LYS A 49 -10.54 -15.42 1.97
N SER A 50 -10.86 -14.14 2.07
CA SER A 50 -9.89 -13.09 2.43
C SER A 50 -9.31 -13.32 3.83
N SER A 51 -10.14 -13.72 4.79
CA SER A 51 -9.70 -14.01 6.16
C SER A 51 -8.65 -15.13 6.21
N VAL A 52 -8.83 -16.20 5.44
CA VAL A 52 -7.85 -17.30 5.37
C VAL A 52 -6.53 -16.83 4.76
N VAL A 53 -6.57 -16.03 3.70
CA VAL A 53 -5.37 -15.50 3.04
C VAL A 53 -4.62 -14.55 3.97
N GLU A 54 -5.31 -13.54 4.52
CA GLU A 54 -4.67 -12.55 5.39
C GLU A 54 -4.14 -13.16 6.69
N SER A 55 -4.85 -14.16 7.25
CA SER A 55 -4.37 -14.90 8.43
C SER A 55 -3.12 -15.74 8.14
N PHE A 56 -2.96 -16.21 6.90
CA PHE A 56 -1.77 -16.95 6.48
C PHE A 56 -0.57 -16.01 6.31
N GLU A 57 -0.79 -14.85 5.71
CA GLU A 57 0.22 -13.82 5.47
C GLU A 57 0.75 -13.23 6.77
N GLU A 58 -0.11 -12.99 7.78
CA GLU A 58 0.31 -12.45 9.07
C GLU A 58 1.33 -13.35 9.78
N LYS A 59 1.23 -14.67 9.56
CA LYS A 59 2.19 -15.67 10.06
C LYS A 59 3.52 -15.66 9.29
N ARG A 60 3.61 -14.94 8.17
CA ARG A 60 4.75 -14.89 7.23
C ARG A 60 5.33 -13.48 7.09
N LYS A 61 5.71 -12.85 8.22
CA LYS A 61 6.25 -11.48 8.27
C LYS A 61 7.48 -11.18 7.38
N LYS A 62 8.20 -12.21 6.90
CA LYS A 62 9.38 -12.05 6.04
C LYS A 62 9.05 -11.92 4.55
N THR A 63 7.82 -12.23 4.15
CA THR A 63 7.40 -12.18 2.75
C THR A 63 6.62 -10.89 2.49
N LYS A 64 6.90 -10.25 1.36
CA LYS A 64 6.14 -9.07 0.93
C LYS A 64 4.96 -9.51 0.07
N PHE A 65 3.75 -9.19 0.51
CA PHE A 65 2.52 -9.47 -0.23
C PHE A 65 2.03 -8.21 -0.93
N ILE A 66 1.35 -8.39 -2.07
CA ILE A 66 0.71 -7.33 -2.84
C ILE A 66 -0.77 -7.70 -2.91
N HIS A 67 -1.62 -6.78 -2.48
CA HIS A 67 -3.07 -6.99 -2.50
C HIS A 67 -3.70 -6.17 -3.61
N ILE A 68 -4.38 -6.83 -4.54
CA ILE A 68 -5.15 -6.17 -5.57
C ILE A 68 -6.61 -6.58 -5.39
N SER A 69 -7.46 -5.60 -5.07
CA SER A 69 -8.90 -5.82 -4.93
C SER A 69 -9.62 -5.38 -6.20
N LEU A 70 -10.36 -6.30 -6.80
CA LEU A 70 -11.12 -6.09 -8.02
C LEU A 70 -12.63 -5.98 -7.73
N GLY A 71 -12.96 -5.52 -6.52
CA GLY A 71 -14.14 -5.82 -5.69
C GLY A 71 -15.54 -5.95 -6.30
N GLN A 72 -15.81 -5.45 -7.50
CA GLN A 72 -17.09 -5.66 -8.18
C GLN A 72 -16.97 -5.13 -9.61
N TYR A 73 -16.85 -6.00 -10.60
CA TYR A 73 -17.00 -5.60 -12.02
C TYR A 73 -18.40 -5.97 -12.50
N ASP A 74 -19.41 -5.37 -11.88
CA ASP A 74 -20.81 -5.47 -12.33
C ASP A 74 -21.05 -4.68 -13.63
N GLU A 75 -20.03 -4.02 -14.17
CA GLU A 75 -20.08 -3.28 -15.44
C GLU A 75 -19.34 -3.96 -16.59
N ILE A 76 -18.93 -5.24 -16.48
CA ILE A 76 -18.75 -6.03 -17.70
C ILE A 76 -20.17 -6.32 -18.17
N LYS A 77 -20.79 -5.31 -18.82
CA LYS A 77 -22.00 -5.54 -19.59
C LYS A 77 -21.64 -6.68 -20.50
N SER A 78 -22.31 -7.81 -20.30
CA SER A 78 -22.27 -8.94 -21.20
C SER A 78 -22.70 -8.44 -22.58
N SER A 79 -21.77 -7.86 -23.35
CA SER A 79 -21.84 -7.90 -24.79
C SER A 79 -21.60 -9.36 -25.12
N GLU A 80 -22.71 -10.10 -25.09
CA GLU A 80 -22.81 -11.47 -25.54
C GLU A 80 -21.98 -11.61 -26.82
N LYS A 81 -20.98 -12.49 -26.76
CA LYS A 81 -20.21 -13.13 -27.84
C LYS A 81 -18.76 -12.71 -28.08
N ASN A 82 -18.24 -11.56 -27.64
CA ASN A 82 -16.88 -11.14 -28.06
C ASN A 82 -16.01 -10.54 -26.93
N GLY A 83 -15.48 -11.38 -26.04
CA GLY A 83 -14.38 -11.00 -25.12
C GLY A 83 -14.65 -9.75 -24.26
N LEU A 84 -13.61 -9.26 -23.59
CA LEU A 84 -13.63 -7.95 -22.95
C LEU A 84 -13.35 -6.87 -24.01
N ASP A 85 -14.09 -5.75 -23.99
CA ASP A 85 -13.78 -4.60 -24.84
C ASP A 85 -12.39 -4.06 -24.46
N LYS A 86 -11.64 -3.51 -25.42
CA LYS A 86 -10.34 -2.87 -25.18
C LYS A 86 -10.43 -1.79 -24.10
N ARG A 87 -11.58 -1.11 -24.01
CA ARG A 87 -11.85 -0.13 -22.95
C ARG A 87 -11.97 -0.75 -21.56
N GLU A 88 -12.59 -1.93 -21.44
CA GLU A 88 -12.73 -2.64 -20.17
C GLU A 88 -11.36 -3.14 -19.69
N ILE A 89 -10.56 -3.69 -20.61
CA ILE A 89 -9.18 -4.10 -20.34
C ILE A 89 -8.36 -2.92 -19.83
N ASN A 90 -8.38 -1.78 -20.54
CA ASN A 90 -7.68 -0.56 -20.12
C ASN A 90 -8.15 -0.06 -18.76
N THR A 91 -9.44 -0.22 -18.45
CA THR A 91 -10.01 0.18 -17.15
C THR A 91 -9.52 -0.72 -16.03
N ILE A 92 -9.50 -2.04 -16.25
CA ILE A 92 -8.97 -3.02 -15.28
C ILE A 92 -7.47 -2.77 -15.08
N GLU A 93 -6.71 -2.61 -16.17
CA GLU A 93 -5.27 -2.34 -16.13
C GLU A 93 -4.98 -1.05 -15.36
N GLY A 94 -5.68 0.04 -15.68
CA GLY A 94 -5.53 1.31 -14.97
C GLY A 94 -5.81 1.18 -13.47
N LYS A 95 -6.84 0.41 -13.07
CA LYS A 95 -7.15 0.14 -11.66
C LYS A 95 -6.05 -0.68 -10.97
N ILE A 96 -5.52 -1.70 -11.65
CA ILE A 96 -4.41 -2.52 -11.13
C ILE A 96 -3.16 -1.66 -10.93
N ILE A 97 -2.77 -0.89 -11.95
CA ILE A 97 -1.60 0.01 -11.89
C ILE A 97 -1.77 1.02 -10.75
N ASN A 98 -2.96 1.62 -10.60
CA ASN A 98 -3.22 2.58 -9.53
C ASN A 98 -3.08 1.95 -8.14
N GLN A 99 -3.59 0.73 -7.93
CA GLN A 99 -3.45 0.02 -6.66
C GLN A 99 -2.01 -0.38 -6.35
N LEU A 100 -1.23 -0.79 -7.38
CA LEU A 100 0.19 -1.08 -7.24
C LEU A 100 0.98 0.17 -6.86
N LEU A 101 0.69 1.30 -7.52
CA LEU A 101 1.36 2.58 -7.28
C LEU A 101 1.21 3.02 -5.82
N HIS A 102 0.01 2.91 -5.25
CA HIS A 102 -0.26 3.28 -3.86
C HIS A 102 0.32 2.33 -2.81
N GLN A 103 0.78 1.14 -3.19
CA GLN A 103 1.43 0.16 -2.29
C GLN A 103 2.96 0.29 -2.23
N ILE A 104 3.55 1.16 -3.06
CA ILE A 104 4.98 1.40 -3.11
C ILE A 104 5.28 2.76 -2.48
N ASP A 105 6.41 2.86 -1.79
CA ASP A 105 6.90 4.11 -1.22
C ASP A 105 7.06 5.17 -2.33
N PRO A 106 6.45 6.37 -2.17
CA PRO A 106 6.57 7.46 -3.14
C PRO A 106 8.02 7.78 -3.52
N ASN A 107 8.95 7.69 -2.58
CA ASN A 107 10.38 7.98 -2.81
C ASN A 107 11.07 6.93 -3.68
N LYS A 108 10.53 5.71 -3.75
CA LYS A 108 11.05 4.63 -4.60
C LYS A 108 10.52 4.72 -6.03
N ILE A 109 9.46 5.50 -6.25
CA ILE A 109 8.88 5.75 -7.57
C ILE A 109 9.36 7.12 -8.03
N ARG A 110 10.27 7.16 -9.01
CA ARG A 110 10.64 8.44 -9.66
C ARG A 110 9.38 9.09 -10.22
N LYS A 111 9.34 10.43 -10.20
CA LYS A 111 8.27 11.30 -10.75
C LYS A 111 7.54 10.64 -11.92
N SER A 112 6.47 9.94 -11.59
CA SER A 112 5.68 9.16 -12.53
C SER A 112 4.67 10.12 -13.18
N ILE A 113 4.27 9.82 -14.42
CA ILE A 113 3.18 10.55 -15.11
C ILE A 113 1.86 10.41 -14.33
N PHE A 114 1.75 9.37 -13.49
CA PHE A 114 0.67 9.23 -12.52
C PHE A 114 0.85 10.28 -11.41
N LYS A 115 0.07 11.36 -11.51
CA LYS A 115 0.12 12.64 -10.77
C LYS A 115 -0.22 12.56 -9.27
N THR A 116 0.13 11.48 -8.56
CA THR A 116 -0.35 11.24 -7.18
C THR A 116 0.74 11.03 -6.15
N LEU A 117 2.02 11.14 -6.53
CA LEU A 117 3.12 10.92 -5.61
C LEU A 117 4.04 12.15 -5.61
N ASP A 118 3.59 13.20 -4.92
CA ASP A 118 4.53 14.21 -4.45
C ASP A 118 5.35 13.55 -3.35
N ALA A 119 6.54 13.05 -3.72
CA ALA A 119 7.58 12.77 -2.75
C ALA A 119 7.95 14.12 -2.14
N GLU A 120 7.28 14.50 -1.04
CA GLU A 120 7.74 15.60 -0.20
C GLU A 120 9.23 15.34 0.04
N SER A 121 10.07 16.26 -0.47
CA SER A 121 11.50 16.08 -0.35
C SER A 121 11.79 15.91 1.14
N GLN A 122 12.52 14.86 1.52
CA GLN A 122 12.86 14.53 2.92
C GLN A 122 13.73 15.60 3.62
N ILE A 123 13.84 16.78 3.01
CA ILE A 123 14.54 17.93 3.52
C ILE A 123 13.70 18.50 4.66
N ASN A 124 14.18 18.30 5.89
CA ASN A 124 13.53 18.83 7.08
C ASN A 124 13.58 20.38 7.05
N PRO A 125 12.43 21.08 6.92
CA PRO A 125 12.40 22.53 6.82
C PRO A 125 13.00 23.20 8.06
N LEU A 126 12.93 22.56 9.23
CA LEU A 126 13.49 23.09 10.47
C LEU A 126 15.01 23.29 10.39
N ASN A 127 15.74 22.35 9.79
CA ASN A 127 17.20 22.45 9.69
C ASN A 127 17.62 23.60 8.77
N ILE A 128 16.86 23.82 7.69
CA ILE A 128 17.08 24.94 6.77
C ILE A 128 16.81 26.27 7.48
N THR A 129 15.66 26.38 8.16
CA THR A 129 15.31 27.61 8.88
C THR A 129 16.34 27.93 9.97
N LEU A 130 16.83 26.93 10.70
CA LEU A 130 17.83 27.12 11.74
C LEU A 130 19.17 27.61 11.16
N TYR A 131 19.62 26.99 10.06
CA TYR A 131 20.84 27.39 9.37
C TYR A 131 20.74 28.83 8.83
N LEU A 132 19.63 29.18 8.17
CA LEU A 132 19.36 30.54 7.69
C LEU A 132 19.30 31.58 8.81
N SER A 133 18.71 31.22 9.95
CA SER A 133 18.65 32.12 11.11
C SER A 133 20.04 32.43 11.64
N LEU A 134 20.92 31.42 11.71
CA LEU A 134 22.27 31.54 12.24
C LEU A 134 23.17 32.36 11.31
N THR A 135 23.04 32.18 9.99
CA THR A 135 23.79 32.96 9.01
C THR A 135 23.37 34.43 9.00
N ILE A 136 22.08 34.74 9.15
CA ILE A 136 21.58 36.11 9.30
C ILE A 136 22.10 36.75 10.59
N LEU A 137 22.05 36.02 11.71
CA LEU A 137 22.53 36.52 13.01
C LEU A 137 24.03 36.84 12.95
N LEU A 138 24.83 35.97 12.34
CA LEU A 138 26.26 36.16 12.17
C LEU A 138 26.57 37.36 11.26
N SER A 139 25.80 37.53 10.19
CA SER A 139 25.91 38.69 9.29
C SER A 139 25.64 40.01 10.02
N LEU A 140 24.58 40.06 10.84
CA LEU A 140 24.26 41.23 11.66
C LEU A 140 25.33 41.52 12.72
N TYR A 141 25.93 40.47 13.30
CA TYR A 141 27.04 40.63 14.24
C TYR A 141 28.28 41.24 13.57
N LEU A 142 28.66 40.73 12.39
CA LEU A 142 29.80 41.26 11.63
C LEU A 142 29.56 42.70 11.14
N PHE A 143 28.33 43.02 10.72
CA PHE A 143 28.00 44.38 10.29
C PHE A 143 28.01 45.38 11.46
N ASN A 144 27.58 44.95 12.66
CA ASN A 144 27.77 45.75 13.85
C ASN A 144 29.26 45.85 14.20
N ILE A 145 30.06 44.79 14.17
CA ILE A 145 31.46 44.93 14.60
C ILE A 145 32.26 45.89 13.71
N SER A 146 31.98 45.96 12.41
CA SER A 146 32.62 46.94 11.52
C SER A 146 32.22 48.38 11.83
N SER A 147 30.97 48.63 12.27
CA SER A 147 30.53 49.98 12.65
C SER A 147 31.09 50.43 14.00
N TRP A 148 31.53 49.50 14.85
CA TRP A 148 32.20 49.80 16.13
C TRP A 148 33.71 50.00 15.99
N SER A 149 34.34 49.47 14.94
CA SER A 149 35.77 49.70 14.67
C SER A 149 36.09 51.08 14.09
N GLU A 150 35.08 51.89 13.76
CA GLU A 150 35.23 53.28 13.28
C GLU A 150 35.02 54.34 14.40
N LEU A 151 34.97 53.94 15.68
CA LEU A 151 34.99 54.84 16.84
C LEU A 151 36.32 54.73 17.61
#